data_AF-A0A1E3QQK9-F1
#
_entry.id   AF-A0A1E3QQK9-F1
#
_cell.length_a   1.000
_cell.length_b   1.000
_cell.length_c   1.000
_cell.angle_alpha   90.00
_cell.angle_beta   90.00
_cell.angle_gamma   90.00
#
_symmetry.space_group_name_H-M   'P 1'
#
loop_
_entity.id
_entity.type
_entity.pdbx_description
1 polymer ?
#
loop_
_entity_poly.entity_id
_entity_poly.type
_entity_poly.pdbx_seq_one_letter_code
_entity_poly.pdbx_strand_id
1 'polypeptide(L)'
;MNENVVFVVGRDGKRYPVDKRGHKWFTSEFNQGDEQFTKAKHNSSMGLEGISDGHNHSAPGMRRLRFDIVSKVFEPSPMPAHIPDVPEVGASSAPLKSAAYFIGARCKPYNDDYLLCKKEDGEFQCLKEGRRVTRCAISVIEDMNKHCYDYFKLHWECLENREHRLSGCRKAETLLNKCVFQNLGLEKKIPGVKEQIHLKTSPIQKFDAEYSPAVAAWEQAKKDGSI
;
A
#
# COMPACT_ATOMS: atom_id res chain seq x y z
N MET A 1 15.76 40.35 -1.99
CA MET A 1 14.37 40.31 -1.48
C MET A 1 13.56 39.56 -2.52
N ASN A 2 13.09 38.35 -2.24
CA ASN A 2 12.48 37.49 -3.27
C ASN A 2 11.00 37.84 -3.46
N GLU A 3 10.65 38.38 -4.64
CA GLU A 3 9.30 38.86 -5.03
C GLU A 3 8.26 37.72 -5.26
N ASN A 4 8.57 36.50 -4.84
CA ASN A 4 7.80 35.29 -5.16
C ASN A 4 7.08 34.66 -3.96
N VAL A 5 7.02 35.33 -2.82
CA VAL A 5 6.34 34.84 -1.61
C VAL A 5 5.10 35.69 -1.32
N VAL A 6 3.94 35.04 -1.18
CA VAL A 6 2.67 35.64 -0.75
C VAL A 6 2.27 35.01 0.58
N PHE A 7 1.59 35.74 1.46
CA PHE A 7 1.17 35.21 2.76
C PHE A 7 -0.33 34.90 2.76
N VAL A 8 -0.71 33.70 3.18
CA VAL A 8 -2.10 33.30 3.40
C VAL A 8 -2.41 33.18 4.89
N VAL A 9 -3.61 33.56 5.30
CA VAL A 9 -4.06 33.48 6.70
C VAL A 9 -4.76 32.14 6.93
N GLY A 10 -4.26 31.35 7.87
CA GLY A 10 -4.88 30.08 8.28
C GLY A 10 -6.13 30.30 9.12
N ARG A 11 -6.93 29.24 9.33
CA ARG A 11 -8.12 29.27 10.21
C ARG A 11 -7.80 29.58 11.67
N ASP A 12 -6.55 29.46 12.05
CA ASP A 12 -5.98 29.84 13.35
C ASP A 12 -5.59 31.32 13.43
N GLY A 13 -5.83 32.11 12.37
CA GLY A 13 -5.51 33.53 12.30
C GLY A 13 -4.03 33.83 12.02
N LYS A 14 -3.18 32.82 11.83
CA LYS A 14 -1.74 33.02 11.60
C LYS A 14 -1.42 33.16 10.11
N ARG A 15 -0.40 33.96 9.78
CA ARG A 15 0.07 34.18 8.41
C ARG A 15 1.17 33.18 8.04
N TYR A 16 0.98 32.47 6.93
CA TYR A 16 1.90 31.47 6.41
C TYR A 16 2.45 31.89 5.04
N PRO A 17 3.77 31.89 4.83
CA PRO A 17 4.36 32.16 3.52
C PRO A 17 4.08 31.00 2.56
N VAL A 18 3.57 31.31 1.38
CA VAL A 18 3.33 30.38 0.28
C VAL A 18 3.94 30.93 -1.01
N ASP A 19 4.43 30.03 -1.88
CA ASP A 19 4.77 30.39 -3.26
C ASP A 19 3.47 30.76 -4.00
N LYS A 20 3.54 31.63 -5.02
CA LYS A 20 2.42 32.04 -5.88
C LYS A 20 1.68 30.87 -6.57
N ARG A 21 2.25 29.65 -6.51
CA ARG A 21 1.67 28.40 -7.00
C ARG A 21 0.91 27.58 -5.94
N GLY A 22 0.75 28.09 -4.71
CA GLY A 22 -0.12 27.50 -3.68
C GLY A 22 0.43 26.27 -2.94
N HIS A 23 1.68 25.90 -3.16
CA HIS A 23 2.33 24.82 -2.41
C HIS A 23 2.85 25.33 -1.06
N LYS A 24 2.49 24.64 0.04
CA LYS A 24 3.00 24.93 1.39
C LYS A 24 4.46 24.52 1.50
N TRP A 25 5.29 25.40 2.06
CA TRP A 25 6.62 25.04 2.56
C TRP A 25 6.46 24.19 3.83
N PHE A 26 6.94 22.96 3.80
CA PHE A 26 7.17 22.16 5.00
C PHE A 26 8.64 22.36 5.39
N THR A 27 8.88 23.14 6.45
CA THR A 27 10.14 23.14 7.22
C THR A 27 10.19 21.82 8.01
N SER A 28 11.29 21.10 8.24
CA SER A 28 12.69 21.48 8.42
C SER A 28 13.60 20.22 8.36
N GLU A 29 14.92 20.47 8.23
CA GLU A 29 16.06 19.57 8.53
C GLU A 29 16.57 18.63 7.43
N PHE A 30 17.24 19.29 6.49
CA PHE A 30 18.21 18.77 5.52
C PHE A 30 19.54 18.46 6.25
N ASN A 31 19.88 17.18 6.45
CA ASN A 31 21.29 16.81 6.64
C ASN A 31 21.97 16.84 5.27
N GLN A 32 23.00 17.68 5.18
CA GLN A 32 23.81 17.92 4.01
C GLN A 32 24.51 16.64 3.54
N GLY A 33 24.24 16.25 2.29
CA GLY A 33 24.96 15.27 1.52
C GLY A 33 24.30 15.14 0.15
N ASP A 34 25.08 15.28 -0.92
CA ASP A 34 24.73 14.97 -2.32
C ASP A 34 24.32 16.15 -3.23
N GLU A 35 25.15 17.20 -3.24
CA GLU A 35 25.29 18.09 -4.40
C GLU A 35 26.32 17.50 -5.39
N GLN A 36 25.99 16.40 -6.09
CA GLN A 36 26.76 15.95 -7.27
C GLN A 36 25.97 15.31 -8.42
N PHE A 37 24.63 15.21 -8.37
CA PHE A 37 23.89 14.47 -9.41
C PHE A 37 23.19 15.30 -10.50
N THR A 38 23.45 16.61 -10.60
CA THR A 38 22.82 17.48 -11.61
C THR A 38 23.81 18.07 -12.62
N LYS A 39 24.68 17.24 -13.21
CA LYS A 39 25.37 17.55 -14.48
C LYS A 39 25.61 16.28 -15.31
N ALA A 40 24.56 15.61 -15.71
CA ALA A 40 24.60 14.71 -16.87
C ALA A 40 23.20 14.56 -17.46
N LYS A 41 23.11 14.62 -18.79
CA LYS A 41 21.92 14.45 -19.65
C LYS A 41 21.16 15.71 -20.08
N HIS A 42 21.91 16.71 -20.58
CA HIS A 42 21.51 17.38 -21.82
C HIS A 42 22.37 16.85 -22.97
N ASN A 43 21.96 15.70 -23.51
CA ASN A 43 22.18 15.27 -24.90
C ASN A 43 21.80 13.79 -25.04
N SER A 44 20.63 13.54 -25.63
CA SER A 44 20.39 12.38 -26.50
C SER A 44 19.01 12.55 -27.11
N SER A 45 18.96 13.33 -28.19
CA SER A 45 17.98 13.17 -29.26
C SER A 45 18.33 11.91 -30.04
N MET A 46 17.65 10.79 -29.80
CA MET A 46 17.64 9.64 -30.71
C MET A 46 16.29 8.92 -30.66
N GLY A 47 15.58 8.95 -31.79
CA GLY A 47 14.81 7.83 -32.32
C GLY A 47 13.49 7.48 -31.64
N LEU A 48 12.40 8.16 -32.03
CA LEU A 48 11.07 7.54 -32.05
C LEU A 48 10.90 6.91 -33.44
N GLU A 49 11.32 5.65 -33.58
CA GLU A 49 10.91 4.79 -34.70
C GLU A 49 10.57 3.39 -34.17
N GLY A 50 9.31 2.99 -34.40
CA GLY A 50 8.92 1.62 -34.73
C GLY A 50 9.08 0.51 -33.67
N ILE A 51 8.08 0.35 -32.80
CA ILE A 51 7.52 -0.99 -32.52
C ILE A 51 5.99 -0.86 -32.67
N SER A 52 5.53 -0.89 -33.92
CA SER A 52 4.23 -1.45 -34.26
C SER A 52 4.30 -2.96 -34.02
N ASP A 53 3.22 -3.52 -33.49
CA ASP A 53 2.99 -4.95 -33.20
C ASP A 53 3.22 -5.39 -31.74
N GLY A 54 2.56 -4.67 -30.82
CA GLY A 54 2.10 -5.26 -29.57
C GLY A 54 0.60 -5.55 -29.67
N HIS A 55 0.21 -6.81 -29.80
CA HIS A 55 -1.17 -7.23 -29.67
C HIS A 55 -1.80 -6.58 -28.45
N ASN A 56 -2.79 -5.73 -28.73
CA ASN A 56 -3.56 -4.98 -27.76
C ASN A 56 -4.49 -5.94 -27.02
N HIS A 57 -3.96 -6.74 -26.09
CA HIS A 57 -4.77 -7.39 -25.05
C HIS A 57 -5.13 -6.35 -23.99
N SER A 58 -5.81 -5.28 -24.41
CA SER A 58 -6.63 -4.50 -23.51
C SER A 58 -7.76 -5.43 -23.07
N ALA A 59 -7.77 -5.81 -21.79
CA ALA A 59 -8.93 -6.48 -21.21
C ALA A 59 -10.18 -5.64 -21.54
N PRO A 60 -11.26 -6.24 -22.11
CA PRO A 60 -12.47 -5.49 -22.41
C PRO A 60 -13.04 -4.92 -21.11
N GLY A 61 -13.03 -3.59 -20.98
CA GLY A 61 -13.65 -2.89 -19.85
C GLY A 61 -12.79 -1.88 -19.08
N MET A 62 -11.47 -1.78 -19.32
CA MET A 62 -10.66 -0.74 -18.66
C MET A 62 -10.90 0.64 -19.30
N ARG A 63 -11.91 1.38 -18.82
CA ARG A 63 -12.06 2.82 -19.14
C ARG A 63 -10.99 3.60 -18.39
N ARG A 64 -9.89 3.96 -19.07
CA ARG A 64 -8.94 4.94 -18.53
C ARG A 64 -9.57 6.33 -18.67
N LEU A 65 -9.58 7.11 -17.59
CA LEU A 65 -10.00 8.51 -17.65
C LEU A 65 -9.10 9.23 -18.67
N ARG A 66 -9.72 9.96 -19.60
CA ARG A 66 -8.97 10.90 -20.44
C ARG A 66 -8.45 12.01 -19.54
N PHE A 67 -7.15 12.29 -19.62
CA PHE A 67 -6.49 13.30 -18.78
C PHE A 67 -7.12 14.70 -18.94
N ASP A 68 -7.79 14.96 -20.06
CA ASP A 68 -8.48 16.23 -20.35
C ASP A 68 -9.80 16.43 -19.56
N ILE A 69 -10.29 15.40 -18.84
CA ILE A 69 -11.59 15.42 -18.12
C ILE A 69 -11.40 15.51 -16.59
N VAL A 70 -10.19 15.72 -16.09
CA VAL A 70 -9.91 15.63 -14.63
C VAL A 70 -10.26 16.94 -13.91
N SER A 71 -11.55 17.31 -13.90
CA SER A 71 -12.08 18.13 -12.82
C SER A 71 -12.51 17.19 -11.69
N LYS A 72 -11.84 17.27 -10.54
CA LYS A 72 -12.19 16.46 -9.37
C LYS A 72 -13.46 17.04 -8.74
N VAL A 73 -14.62 16.47 -9.05
CA VAL A 73 -15.88 16.82 -8.39
C VAL A 73 -15.96 16.08 -7.05
N PHE A 74 -16.27 16.81 -5.98
CA PHE A 74 -16.49 16.25 -4.65
C PHE A 74 -17.96 16.44 -4.26
N GLU A 75 -18.63 15.33 -3.94
CA GLU A 75 -20.01 15.30 -3.46
C GLU A 75 -19.99 15.31 -1.92
N PRO A 76 -20.47 16.38 -1.24
CA PRO A 76 -20.42 16.48 0.22
C PRO A 76 -21.57 15.76 0.94
N SER A 77 -22.51 15.18 0.20
CA SER A 77 -23.73 14.56 0.73
C SER A 77 -23.40 13.36 1.64
N PRO A 78 -23.95 13.31 2.88
CA PRO A 78 -23.71 12.20 3.79
C PRO A 78 -24.50 10.94 3.38
N MET A 79 -24.13 9.79 3.96
CA MET A 79 -24.87 8.54 3.76
C MET A 79 -26.31 8.66 4.31
N PRO A 80 -27.32 8.06 3.65
CA PRO A 80 -28.70 8.05 4.15
C PRO A 80 -28.82 7.49 5.58
N ALA A 81 -29.64 8.13 6.42
CA ALA A 81 -29.75 7.83 7.85
C ALA A 81 -30.20 6.39 8.21
N HIS A 82 -30.86 5.69 7.28
CA HIS A 82 -31.27 4.30 7.48
C HIS A 82 -30.11 3.29 7.38
N ILE A 83 -28.98 3.70 6.82
CA ILE A 83 -27.78 2.86 6.68
C ILE A 83 -26.86 3.17 7.88
N PRO A 84 -26.59 2.18 8.76
CA PRO A 84 -25.70 2.39 9.89
C PRO A 84 -24.27 2.70 9.45
N ASP A 85 -23.62 3.58 10.18
CA ASP A 85 -22.22 3.94 9.95
C ASP A 85 -21.26 2.78 10.21
N VAL A 86 -20.11 2.82 9.52
CA VAL A 86 -19.03 1.84 9.67
C VAL A 86 -17.70 2.58 9.65
N PRO A 87 -16.78 2.30 10.60
CA PRO A 87 -15.43 2.82 10.48
C PRO A 87 -14.80 2.28 9.19
N GLU A 88 -14.09 3.15 8.48
CA GLU A 88 -13.36 2.78 7.28
C GLU A 88 -12.00 2.17 7.61
N VAL A 89 -11.45 1.36 6.70
CA VAL A 89 -10.22 0.60 6.94
C VAL A 89 -9.01 1.49 7.26
N GLY A 90 -8.93 2.68 6.67
CA GLY A 90 -7.90 3.68 6.98
C GLY A 90 -6.45 3.30 6.64
N ALA A 91 -6.22 2.17 5.94
CA ALA A 91 -4.88 1.71 5.55
C ALA A 91 -4.56 2.06 4.09
N SER A 92 -3.30 2.46 3.83
CA SER A 92 -2.78 2.65 2.48
C SER A 92 -2.49 1.30 1.78
N SER A 93 -2.07 1.37 0.51
CA SER A 93 -1.89 0.19 -0.35
C SER A 93 -0.85 -0.81 0.18
N ALA A 94 0.33 -0.38 0.64
CA ALA A 94 1.33 -1.32 1.16
C ALA A 94 0.94 -2.05 2.46
N PRO A 95 0.46 -1.38 3.53
CA PRO A 95 0.02 -2.10 4.73
C PRO A 95 -1.18 -3.02 4.43
N LEU A 96 -2.11 -2.62 3.56
CA LEU A 96 -3.22 -3.48 3.17
C LEU A 96 -2.73 -4.71 2.37
N LYS A 97 -1.75 -4.54 1.49
CA LYS A 97 -1.11 -5.65 0.75
C LYS A 97 -0.31 -6.57 1.66
N SER A 98 0.39 -6.01 2.64
CA SER A 98 1.13 -6.75 3.67
C SER A 98 0.19 -7.62 4.51
N ALA A 99 -0.98 -7.09 4.89
CA ALA A 99 -1.99 -7.79 5.69
C ALA A 99 -2.94 -8.70 4.88
N ALA A 100 -2.93 -8.63 3.55
CA ALA A 100 -3.95 -9.23 2.69
C ALA A 100 -4.21 -10.73 2.96
N TYR A 101 -3.15 -11.52 3.19
CA TYR A 101 -3.28 -12.94 3.46
C TYR A 101 -3.90 -13.24 4.84
N PHE A 102 -3.61 -12.41 5.84
CA PHE A 102 -4.17 -12.57 7.19
C PHE A 102 -5.62 -12.11 7.24
N ILE A 103 -5.96 -11.03 6.53
CA ILE A 103 -7.34 -10.62 6.29
C ILE A 103 -8.09 -11.74 5.57
N GLY A 104 -7.50 -12.31 4.51
CA GLY A 104 -8.07 -13.45 3.81
C GLY A 104 -8.29 -14.67 4.69
N ALA A 105 -7.35 -14.99 5.58
CA ALA A 105 -7.45 -16.14 6.49
C ALA A 105 -8.57 -15.97 7.53
N ARG A 106 -8.66 -14.81 8.19
CA ARG A 106 -9.68 -14.56 9.23
C ARG A 106 -11.05 -14.23 8.64
N CYS A 107 -11.09 -13.42 7.58
CA CYS A 107 -12.31 -12.85 7.04
C CYS A 107 -12.89 -13.64 5.87
N LYS A 108 -12.36 -14.83 5.55
CA LYS A 108 -12.83 -15.69 4.47
C LYS A 108 -14.36 -15.83 4.40
N PRO A 109 -15.08 -16.25 5.47
CA PRO A 109 -16.52 -16.46 5.38
C PRO A 109 -17.27 -15.16 5.05
N TYR A 110 -16.88 -14.03 5.65
CA TYR A 110 -17.53 -12.75 5.38
C TYR A 110 -17.29 -12.23 3.96
N ASN A 111 -16.08 -12.45 3.44
CA ASN A 111 -15.73 -12.08 2.07
C ASN A 111 -16.50 -12.93 1.05
N ASP A 112 -16.60 -14.24 1.30
CA ASP A 112 -17.33 -15.17 0.45
C ASP A 112 -18.83 -14.84 0.46
N ASP A 113 -19.42 -14.58 1.62
CA ASP A 113 -20.83 -14.18 1.77
C ASP A 113 -21.14 -12.87 1.02
N TYR A 114 -20.25 -11.86 1.13
CA TYR A 114 -20.43 -10.59 0.42
C TYR A 114 -20.37 -10.79 -1.10
N LEU A 115 -19.43 -11.60 -1.60
CA LEU A 115 -19.31 -11.88 -3.02
C LEU A 115 -20.49 -12.70 -3.56
N LEU A 116 -21.01 -13.64 -2.75
CA LEU A 116 -22.20 -14.42 -3.09
C LEU A 116 -23.44 -13.52 -3.16
N CYS A 117 -23.69 -12.73 -2.12
CA CYS A 117 -24.78 -11.75 -2.09
C CYS A 117 -24.71 -10.80 -3.29
N LYS A 118 -23.52 -10.23 -3.56
CA LYS A 118 -23.34 -9.28 -4.67
C LYS A 118 -23.66 -9.92 -6.02
N LYS A 119 -23.39 -11.22 -6.17
CA LYS A 119 -23.68 -11.98 -7.39
C LYS A 119 -25.18 -12.27 -7.54
N GLU A 120 -25.90 -12.48 -6.45
CA GLU A 120 -27.32 -12.86 -6.45
C GLU A 120 -28.26 -11.64 -6.48
N ASP A 121 -28.03 -10.66 -5.60
CA ASP A 121 -28.98 -9.57 -5.32
C ASP A 121 -28.50 -8.17 -5.74
N GLY A 122 -27.22 -8.06 -6.13
CA GLY A 122 -26.59 -6.79 -6.49
C GLY A 122 -26.07 -5.97 -5.29
N GLU A 123 -25.40 -4.86 -5.57
CA GLU A 123 -24.56 -4.15 -4.58
C GLU A 123 -25.33 -3.52 -3.42
N PHE A 124 -26.51 -2.95 -3.68
CA PHE A 124 -27.29 -2.21 -2.68
C PHE A 124 -27.88 -3.10 -1.58
N GLN A 125 -28.20 -4.36 -1.89
CA GLN A 125 -28.76 -5.29 -0.91
C GLN A 125 -27.70 -5.82 0.06
N CYS A 126 -26.42 -5.78 -0.35
CA CYS A 126 -25.30 -6.40 0.38
C CYS A 126 -24.54 -5.43 1.30
N LEU A 127 -25.11 -4.25 1.59
CA LEU A 127 -24.45 -3.25 2.45
C LEU A 127 -24.19 -3.78 3.87
N LYS A 128 -25.02 -4.71 4.35
CA LYS A 128 -24.85 -5.34 5.66
C LYS A 128 -23.62 -6.26 5.68
N GLU A 129 -23.45 -7.07 4.65
CA GLU A 129 -22.33 -7.99 4.45
C GLU A 129 -21.04 -7.20 4.22
N GLY A 130 -21.11 -6.11 3.43
CA GLY A 130 -20.00 -5.18 3.23
C GLY A 130 -19.48 -4.60 4.56
N ARG A 131 -20.38 -4.17 5.46
CA ARG A 131 -19.96 -3.69 6.79
C ARG A 131 -19.28 -4.78 7.63
N ARG A 132 -19.71 -6.05 7.50
CA ARG A 132 -19.05 -7.17 8.21
C ARG A 132 -17.64 -7.40 7.69
N VAL A 133 -17.44 -7.33 6.37
CA VAL A 133 -16.11 -7.41 5.74
C VAL A 133 -15.20 -6.30 6.24
N THR A 134 -15.65 -5.04 6.19
CA THR A 134 -14.86 -3.89 6.64
C THR A 134 -14.47 -3.99 8.11
N ARG A 135 -15.41 -4.34 9.00
CA ARG A 135 -15.12 -4.52 10.43
C ARG A 135 -14.14 -5.66 10.69
N CYS A 136 -14.26 -6.76 9.96
CA CYS A 136 -13.32 -7.87 10.10
C CYS A 136 -11.91 -7.45 9.67
N ALA A 137 -11.76 -6.77 8.53
CA ALA A 137 -10.47 -6.28 8.06
C ALA A 137 -9.83 -5.30 9.05
N ILE A 138 -10.62 -4.39 9.63
CA ILE A 138 -10.17 -3.46 10.68
C ILE A 138 -9.64 -4.23 11.88
N SER A 139 -10.37 -5.24 12.37
CA SER A 139 -9.94 -6.04 13.52
C SER A 139 -8.57 -6.72 13.30
N VAL A 140 -8.29 -7.19 12.08
CA VAL A 140 -7.00 -7.82 11.74
C VAL A 140 -5.88 -6.79 11.79
N ILE A 141 -6.10 -5.61 11.20
CA ILE A 141 -5.09 -4.54 11.16
C ILE A 141 -4.84 -4.00 12.57
N GLU A 142 -5.88 -3.83 13.38
CA GLU A 142 -5.75 -3.43 14.78
C GLU A 142 -4.94 -4.45 15.60
N ASP A 143 -5.22 -5.73 15.46
CA ASP A 143 -4.48 -6.79 16.15
C ASP A 143 -3.01 -6.83 15.70
N MET A 144 -2.75 -6.67 14.40
CA MET A 144 -1.38 -6.59 13.88
C MET A 144 -0.64 -5.36 14.41
N ASN A 145 -1.30 -4.21 14.53
CA ASN A 145 -0.72 -3.01 15.13
C ASN A 145 -0.49 -3.16 16.64
N LYS A 146 -1.30 -3.96 17.35
CA LYS A 146 -1.11 -4.19 18.79
C LYS A 146 0.03 -5.16 19.08
N HIS A 147 0.16 -6.23 18.30
CA HIS A 147 1.05 -7.34 18.62
C HIS A 147 2.32 -7.42 17.77
N CYS A 148 2.27 -6.94 16.52
CA CYS A 148 3.33 -7.18 15.52
C CYS A 148 3.73 -5.91 14.75
N TYR A 149 3.54 -4.71 15.34
CA TYR A 149 3.69 -3.44 14.64
C TYR A 149 5.07 -3.28 13.98
N ASP A 150 6.15 -3.60 14.68
CA ASP A 150 7.51 -3.39 14.18
C ASP A 150 7.80 -4.24 12.94
N TYR A 151 7.47 -5.54 12.99
CA TYR A 151 7.62 -6.43 11.84
C TYR A 151 6.62 -6.10 10.71
N PHE A 152 5.43 -5.65 11.06
CA PHE A 152 4.41 -5.24 10.08
C PHE A 152 4.87 -4.00 9.32
N LYS A 153 5.38 -2.99 10.03
CA LYS A 153 6.00 -1.77 9.52
C LYS A 153 7.18 -2.07 8.62
N LEU A 154 8.11 -2.88 9.11
CA LEU A 154 9.28 -3.30 8.36
C LEU A 154 8.90 -3.94 7.01
N HIS A 155 7.85 -4.76 7.00
CA HIS A 155 7.39 -5.41 5.77
C HIS A 155 6.74 -4.45 4.79
N TRP A 156 5.81 -3.59 5.24
CA TRP A 156 5.15 -2.68 4.29
C TRP A 156 6.06 -1.55 3.81
N GLU A 157 7.02 -1.08 4.61
CA GLU A 157 8.05 -0.13 4.15
C GLU A 157 8.94 -0.74 3.06
N CYS A 158 9.28 -2.02 3.19
CA CYS A 158 9.97 -2.73 2.13
C CYS A 158 9.13 -2.77 0.84
N LEU A 159 7.82 -3.02 0.95
CA LEU A 159 6.92 -3.07 -0.21
C LEU A 159 6.83 -1.72 -0.94
N GLU A 160 6.78 -0.60 -0.21
CA GLU A 160 6.77 0.74 -0.82
C GLU A 160 8.04 0.99 -1.64
N ASN A 161 9.21 0.53 -1.15
CA ASN A 161 10.49 0.69 -1.84
C ASN A 161 10.75 -0.31 -2.97
N ARG A 162 9.79 -1.21 -3.26
CA ARG A 162 9.97 -2.34 -4.20
C ARG A 162 8.78 -2.51 -5.14
N GLU A 163 8.12 -1.41 -5.51
CA GLU A 163 6.96 -1.42 -6.43
C GLU A 163 5.87 -2.42 -5.98
N HIS A 164 5.76 -2.62 -4.67
CA HIS A 164 4.83 -3.55 -4.04
C HIS A 164 5.06 -5.01 -4.46
N ARG A 165 6.26 -5.38 -4.93
CA ARG A 165 6.63 -6.76 -5.29
C ARG A 165 6.99 -7.56 -4.04
N LEU A 166 6.14 -8.53 -3.68
CA LEU A 166 6.34 -9.41 -2.51
C LEU A 166 7.66 -10.21 -2.55
N SER A 167 8.16 -10.54 -3.75
CA SER A 167 9.42 -11.27 -3.91
C SER A 167 10.64 -10.51 -3.35
N GLY A 168 10.57 -9.18 -3.25
CA GLY A 168 11.68 -8.36 -2.73
C GLY A 168 11.72 -8.22 -1.22
N CYS A 169 10.71 -8.74 -0.50
CA CYS A 169 10.52 -8.47 0.92
C CYS A 169 10.43 -9.75 1.78
N ARG A 170 10.92 -10.89 1.27
CA ARG A 170 10.78 -12.21 1.93
C ARG A 170 11.35 -12.25 3.35
N LYS A 171 12.48 -11.58 3.62
CA LYS A 171 13.08 -11.54 4.96
C LYS A 171 12.16 -10.87 5.99
N ALA A 172 11.61 -9.69 5.66
CA ALA A 172 10.63 -9.02 6.50
C ALA A 172 9.32 -9.80 6.61
N GLU A 173 8.89 -10.42 5.50
CA GLU A 173 7.69 -11.26 5.46
C GLU A 173 7.82 -12.48 6.39
N THR A 174 8.97 -13.16 6.44
CA THR A 174 9.20 -14.29 7.34
C THR A 174 9.06 -13.89 8.80
N LEU A 175 9.65 -12.75 9.18
CA LEU A 175 9.54 -12.21 10.55
C LEU A 175 8.10 -11.88 10.91
N LEU A 176 7.38 -11.21 10.01
CA LEU A 176 5.97 -10.88 10.19
C LEU A 176 5.10 -12.14 10.31
N ASN A 177 5.26 -13.10 9.40
CA ASN A 177 4.51 -14.36 9.41
C ASN A 177 4.70 -15.10 10.73
N LYS A 178 5.93 -15.14 11.26
CA LYS A 178 6.20 -15.76 12.56
C LYS A 178 5.47 -15.04 13.69
N CYS A 179 5.57 -13.71 13.79
CA CYS A 179 4.90 -12.94 14.84
C CYS A 179 3.38 -13.13 14.80
N VAL A 180 2.79 -13.06 13.61
CA VAL A 180 1.34 -13.20 13.42
C VAL A 180 0.87 -14.61 13.74
N PHE A 181 1.63 -15.64 13.36
CA PHE A 181 1.32 -17.02 13.72
C PHE A 181 1.34 -17.23 15.24
N GLN A 182 2.36 -16.70 15.92
CA GLN A 182 2.53 -16.87 17.37
C GLN A 182 1.48 -16.11 18.20
N ASN A 183 1.12 -14.89 17.83
CA ASN A 183 0.23 -14.05 18.63
C ASN A 183 -1.24 -14.11 18.20
N LEU A 184 -1.50 -14.28 16.90
CA LEU A 184 -2.86 -14.23 16.33
C LEU A 184 -3.35 -15.59 15.80
N GLY A 185 -2.47 -16.61 15.74
CA GLY A 185 -2.81 -17.93 15.21
C GLY A 185 -3.18 -17.92 13.72
N LEU A 186 -2.81 -16.86 12.98
CA LEU A 186 -3.10 -16.74 11.56
C LEU A 186 -1.87 -17.15 10.74
N GLU A 187 -2.10 -17.95 9.70
CA GLU A 187 -1.05 -18.40 8.79
C GLU A 187 -1.30 -17.90 7.37
N LYS A 188 -0.22 -17.52 6.69
CA LYS A 188 -0.25 -17.21 5.27
C LYS A 188 -0.23 -18.50 4.45
N LYS A 189 -1.36 -18.87 3.86
CA LYS A 189 -1.47 -20.02 2.94
C LYS A 189 -1.96 -19.58 1.57
N ILE A 190 -1.25 -19.98 0.51
CA ILE A 190 -1.71 -19.81 -0.87
C ILE A 190 -2.61 -21.02 -1.21
N PRO A 191 -3.90 -20.81 -1.53
CA PRO A 191 -4.80 -21.90 -1.89
C PRO A 191 -4.44 -22.48 -3.26
N GLY A 192 -4.71 -23.77 -3.46
CA GLY A 192 -4.57 -24.44 -4.76
C GLY A 192 -3.14 -24.78 -5.20
N VAL A 193 -2.11 -24.56 -4.36
CA VAL A 193 -0.72 -24.88 -4.68
C VAL A 193 -0.09 -25.79 -3.62
N LYS A 194 0.69 -26.78 -4.07
CA LYS A 194 1.41 -27.71 -3.18
C LYS A 194 2.63 -27.03 -2.53
N GLU A 195 3.45 -26.38 -3.35
CA GLU A 195 4.64 -25.66 -2.88
C GLU A 195 4.32 -24.18 -2.65
N GLN A 196 4.62 -23.69 -1.45
CA GLN A 196 4.41 -22.30 -1.08
C GLN A 196 5.64 -21.46 -1.49
N ILE A 197 5.51 -20.62 -2.51
CA ILE A 197 6.64 -19.84 -3.07
C ILE A 197 7.33 -18.93 -2.05
N HIS A 198 6.61 -18.46 -1.04
CA HIS A 198 7.14 -17.59 0.02
C HIS A 198 8.00 -18.35 1.05
N LEU A 199 7.97 -19.69 1.03
CA LEU A 199 8.80 -20.55 1.88
C LEU A 199 10.04 -21.10 1.15
N LYS A 200 10.20 -20.80 -0.15
CA LYS A 200 11.32 -21.31 -0.94
C LYS A 200 12.63 -20.66 -0.50
N THR A 201 13.58 -21.47 -0.04
CA THR A 201 14.91 -21.00 0.44
C THR A 201 15.73 -20.31 -0.65
N SER A 202 15.64 -20.79 -1.89
CA SER A 202 16.41 -20.29 -3.04
C SER A 202 15.47 -19.89 -4.20
N PRO A 203 14.88 -18.67 -4.17
CA PRO A 203 14.05 -18.19 -5.27
C PRO A 203 14.89 -17.83 -6.50
N ILE A 204 14.29 -18.00 -7.69
CA ILE A 204 14.91 -17.59 -8.96
C ILE A 204 14.89 -16.06 -9.08
N GLN A 205 13.76 -15.44 -8.73
CA GLN A 205 13.63 -13.99 -8.67
C GLN A 205 14.27 -13.48 -7.38
N LYS A 206 15.40 -12.79 -7.54
CA LYS A 206 16.10 -12.08 -6.48
C LYS A 206 16.16 -10.60 -6.86
N PHE A 207 16.22 -9.74 -5.85
CA PHE A 207 16.50 -8.32 -6.07
C PHE A 207 17.99 -8.11 -5.88
N ASP A 208 18.58 -7.28 -6.74
CA ASP A 208 20.03 -6.99 -6.70
C ASP A 208 20.43 -6.30 -5.40
N ALA A 209 19.52 -5.49 -4.83
CA ALA A 209 19.67 -4.89 -3.52
C ALA A 209 18.50 -5.28 -2.61
N GLU A 210 18.80 -5.86 -1.46
CA GLU A 210 17.82 -6.13 -0.42
C GLU A 210 17.51 -4.87 0.42
N TYR A 211 16.34 -4.82 1.06
CA TYR A 211 15.99 -3.71 1.95
C TYR A 211 16.79 -3.81 3.25
N SER A 212 17.78 -2.93 3.43
CA SER A 212 18.76 -3.00 4.53
C SER A 212 18.15 -3.20 5.93
N PRO A 213 17.09 -2.46 6.34
CA PRO A 213 16.47 -2.69 7.65
C PRO A 213 15.90 -4.11 7.81
N ALA A 214 15.33 -4.69 6.74
CA ALA A 214 14.81 -6.05 6.78
C ALA A 214 15.92 -7.10 6.88
N VAL A 215 17.07 -6.85 6.25
CA VAL A 215 18.25 -7.72 6.37
C VAL A 215 18.78 -7.70 7.80
N ALA A 216 18.97 -6.51 8.36
CA ALA A 216 19.48 -6.35 9.72
C ALA A 216 18.58 -7.05 10.75
N ALA A 217 17.27 -6.84 10.67
CA ALA A 217 16.30 -7.49 11.54
C ALA A 217 16.30 -9.02 11.40
N TRP A 218 16.47 -9.52 10.17
CA TRP A 218 16.52 -10.96 9.91
C TRP A 218 17.80 -11.61 10.43
N GLU A 219 18.97 -10.99 10.21
CA GLU A 219 20.23 -11.48 10.78
C GLU A 219 20.23 -11.44 12.30
N GLN A 220 19.63 -10.41 12.91
CA GLN A 220 19.46 -10.35 14.35
C GLN A 220 18.55 -11.48 14.84
N ALA A 221 17.41 -11.68 14.19
CA ALA A 221 16.47 -12.73 14.55
C ALA A 221 17.10 -14.14 14.46
N LYS A 222 18.00 -14.37 13.49
CA LYS A 222 18.80 -15.60 13.41
C LYS A 222 19.75 -15.78 14.58
N LYS A 223 20.47 -14.72 14.97
CA LYS A 223 21.40 -14.76 16.11
C LYS A 223 20.66 -15.07 17.41
N ASP A 224 19.44 -14.56 17.54
CA ASP A 224 18.59 -14.77 18.71
C ASP A 224 17.88 -16.14 18.70
N GLY A 225 18.10 -16.98 17.66
CA GLY A 225 17.42 -18.27 17.50
C GLY A 225 15.91 -18.14 17.26
N SER A 226 15.48 -16.93 16.89
CA SER A 226 14.08 -16.59 16.65
C SER A 226 13.66 -16.83 15.20
N ILE A 227 14.53 -17.28 14.30
CA ILE A 227 14.18 -17.85 12.98
C ILE A 227 15.27 -18.81 12.50
#